data_AF-A0A3N5KJD8-F1
#
_entry.id   AF-A0A3N5KJD8-F1
#
_cell.length_a   1.000
_cell.length_b   1.000
_cell.length_c   1.000
_cell.angle_alpha   90.00
_cell.angle_beta   90.00
_cell.angle_gamma   90.00
#
_symmetry.space_group_name_H-M   'P 1'
#
loop_
_entity.id
_entity.type
_entity.pdbx_description
1 polymer ?
#
loop_
_entity_poly.entity_id
_entity_poly.type
_entity_poly.pdbx_seq_one_letter_code
_entity_poly.pdbx_strand_id
1 'polypeptide(L)'
;MSSTLRLVLAVLSFFGAWFIAWMLMLVMLPVAAAWLGSLLAFAAAIYVARQVWNGTAEGAASVPVMAGLGAVIVGGLGFVAGFFGPMIFAPEANQGPMLGLFITGPAGVVIGAIAGAWYGMRR
;
A
#
# COMPACT_ATOMS: atom_id res chain seq x y z
N MET A 1 19.46 0.22 11.23
CA MET A 1 18.14 0.20 11.91
C MET A 1 18.21 -0.81 13.06
N SER A 2 17.67 -0.52 14.25
CA SER A 2 17.77 -1.46 15.39
C SER A 2 16.95 -2.73 15.14
N SER A 3 17.42 -3.88 15.65
CA SER A 3 16.72 -5.18 15.50
C SER A 3 15.29 -5.13 16.05
N THR A 4 15.06 -4.34 17.10
CA THR A 4 13.73 -4.11 17.69
C THR A 4 12.79 -3.40 16.73
N LEU A 5 13.23 -2.32 16.08
CA LEU A 5 12.38 -1.58 15.13
C LEU A 5 12.06 -2.44 13.90
N ARG A 6 13.01 -3.25 13.43
CA ARG A 6 12.79 -4.19 12.33
C ARG A 6 11.74 -5.25 12.68
N LEU A 7 11.80 -5.79 13.90
CA LEU A 7 10.81 -6.75 14.40
C LEU A 7 9.43 -6.10 14.47
N VAL A 8 9.33 -4.89 15.03
CA VAL A 8 8.07 -4.15 15.12
C VAL A 8 7.47 -3.92 13.73
N LEU A 9 8.26 -3.43 12.76
CA LEU A 9 7.78 -3.21 11.39
C LEU A 9 7.34 -4.52 10.73
N ALA A 10 8.11 -5.61 10.85
CA ALA A 10 7.75 -6.90 10.28
C ALA A 10 6.45 -7.47 10.88
N VAL A 11 6.25 -7.33 12.19
CA VAL A 11 5.03 -7.76 12.89
C VAL A 11 3.83 -6.90 12.48
N LEU A 12 3.99 -5.58 12.41
CA LEU A 12 2.92 -4.68 11.94
C LEU A 12 2.54 -4.98 10.49
N SER A 13 3.53 -5.16 9.62
CA SER A 13 3.30 -5.53 8.22
C SER A 13 2.66 -6.90 8.07
N PHE A 14 3.00 -7.87 8.93
CA PHE A 14 2.34 -9.17 8.96
C PHE A 14 0.85 -9.04 9.23
N PHE A 15 0.47 -8.41 10.35
CA PHE A 15 -0.94 -8.30 10.73
C PHE A 15 -1.74 -7.45 9.73
N GLY A 16 -1.14 -6.35 9.24
CA GLY A 16 -1.76 -5.52 8.22
C GLY A 16 -2.00 -6.29 6.91
N ALA A 17 -0.99 -6.98 6.39
CA ALA A 17 -1.10 -7.77 5.17
C ALA A 17 -2.09 -8.93 5.33
N TRP A 18 -2.06 -9.62 6.47
CA TRP A 18 -3.00 -10.71 6.77
C TRP A 18 -4.43 -10.22 6.76
N PHE A 19 -4.72 -9.13 7.49
CA PHE A 19 -6.07 -8.57 7.59
C PHE A 19 -6.62 -8.15 6.22
N ILE A 20 -5.82 -7.41 5.44
CA ILE A 20 -6.23 -6.94 4.10
C ILE A 20 -6.46 -8.13 3.16
N ALA A 21 -5.51 -9.07 3.10
CA ALA A 21 -5.63 -10.25 2.25
C ALA A 21 -6.82 -11.12 2.65
N TRP A 22 -7.07 -11.28 3.94
CA TRP A 22 -8.21 -12.05 4.45
C TRP A 22 -9.54 -11.40 4.10
N MET A 23 -9.66 -10.08 4.26
CA MET A 23 -10.86 -9.32 3.85
C MET A 23 -11.15 -9.48 2.35
N LEU A 24 -10.11 -9.43 1.50
CA LEU A 24 -10.28 -9.66 0.06
C LEU A 24 -10.73 -11.10 -0.23
N MET A 25 -10.15 -12.09 0.45
CA MET A 25 -10.52 -13.50 0.25
C MET A 25 -11.95 -13.82 0.68
N LEU A 26 -12.48 -13.13 1.70
CA LEU A 26 -13.88 -13.26 2.11
C LEU A 26 -14.87 -12.81 1.03
N VAL A 27 -14.48 -11.86 0.18
CA VAL A 27 -15.33 -11.35 -0.92
C VAL A 27 -15.17 -12.20 -2.18
N MET A 28 -13.96 -12.72 -2.43
CA MET A 28 -13.64 -13.45 -3.66
C MET A 28 -14.01 -14.95 -3.61
N LEU A 29 -14.00 -15.57 -2.44
CA LEU A 29 -14.24 -17.00 -2.28
C LEU A 29 -15.63 -17.30 -1.70
N PRO A 30 -16.28 -18.39 -2.12
CA PRO A 30 -17.48 -18.88 -1.46
C PRO A 30 -17.21 -19.20 0.02
N VAL A 31 -18.22 -19.05 0.88
CA VAL A 31 -18.10 -19.31 2.33
C VAL A 31 -17.54 -20.71 2.62
N ALA A 32 -17.92 -21.71 1.82
CA ALA A 32 -17.40 -23.09 1.94
C ALA A 32 -15.87 -23.20 1.74
N ALA A 33 -15.26 -22.27 1.00
CA ALA A 33 -13.83 -22.19 0.74
C ALA A 33 -13.12 -21.10 1.55
N ALA A 34 -13.80 -20.43 2.48
CA ALA A 34 -13.23 -19.33 3.26
C ALA A 34 -11.98 -19.74 4.06
N TRP A 35 -11.91 -21.01 4.49
CA TRP A 35 -10.75 -21.56 5.19
C TRP A 35 -9.49 -21.59 4.31
N LEU A 36 -9.62 -21.87 3.00
CA LEU A 36 -8.52 -21.76 2.03
C LEU A 36 -8.07 -20.30 1.88
N GLY A 37 -9.03 -19.37 1.84
CA GLY A 37 -8.78 -17.93 1.85
C GLY A 37 -7.92 -17.50 3.05
N SER A 38 -8.22 -18.01 4.25
CA SER A 38 -7.43 -17.75 5.45
C SER A 38 -5.99 -18.26 5.35
N LEU A 39 -5.78 -19.45 4.77
CA LEU A 39 -4.44 -20.01 4.56
C LEU A 39 -3.64 -19.19 3.53
N LEU A 40 -4.28 -18.77 2.44
CA LEU A 40 -3.65 -17.92 1.41
C LEU A 40 -3.30 -16.54 1.97
N ALA A 41 -4.19 -15.93 2.75
CA ALA A 41 -3.94 -14.66 3.42
C ALA A 41 -2.77 -14.77 4.42
N PHE A 42 -2.69 -15.88 5.16
CA PHE A 42 -1.59 -16.14 6.09
C PHE A 42 -0.26 -16.32 5.35
N ALA A 43 -0.25 -17.09 4.26
CA ALA A 43 0.94 -17.27 3.43
C ALA A 43 1.42 -15.93 2.81
N ALA A 44 0.50 -15.11 2.31
CA ALA A 44 0.79 -13.77 1.80
C ALA A 44 1.36 -12.86 2.89
N ALA A 45 0.80 -12.90 4.09
CA ALA A 45 1.29 -12.12 5.24
C ALA A 45 2.70 -12.53 5.67
N ILE A 46 2.99 -13.84 5.72
CA ILE A 46 4.35 -14.34 5.98
C ILE A 46 5.31 -13.83 4.90
N TYR A 47 4.91 -13.89 3.63
CA TYR A 47 5.75 -13.41 2.53
C TYR A 47 6.07 -11.92 2.68
N VAL A 48 5.07 -11.07 2.93
CA VAL A 48 5.25 -9.63 3.13
C VAL A 48 6.15 -9.34 4.35
N ALA A 49 5.89 -9.99 5.49
CA ALA A 49 6.68 -9.80 6.71
C ALA A 49 8.15 -10.19 6.51
N ARG A 50 8.40 -11.28 5.77
CA ARG A 50 9.77 -11.69 5.38
C ARG A 50 10.44 -10.65 4.48
N GLN A 51 9.72 -10.11 3.50
CA GLN A 51 10.26 -9.06 2.63
C GLN A 51 10.61 -7.79 3.41
N VAL A 52 9.77 -7.39 4.37
CA VAL A 52 10.05 -6.23 5.24
C VAL A 52 11.26 -6.48 6.15
N TRP A 53 11.35 -7.67 6.76
CA TRP A 53 12.49 -8.03 7.60
C TRP A 53 13.81 -8.02 6.81
N ASN A 54 13.82 -8.60 5.61
CA ASN A 54 15.01 -8.68 4.75
C ASN A 54 15.38 -7.32 4.15
N GLY A 55 14.40 -6.57 3.62
CA GLY A 55 14.62 -5.25 3.02
C GLY A 55 15.00 -4.16 4.02
N THR A 56 14.75 -4.37 5.32
CA THR A 56 15.23 -3.49 6.40
C THR A 56 16.57 -3.94 7.00
N ALA A 57 17.09 -5.10 6.59
CA ALA A 57 18.40 -5.61 6.96
C ALA A 57 19.53 -4.90 6.20
N GLU A 58 19.29 -4.59 4.94
CA GLU A 58 20.26 -3.99 4.02
C GLU A 58 20.20 -2.46 4.08
N GLY A 59 21.38 -1.83 4.17
CA GLY A 59 21.53 -0.38 4.19
C GLY A 59 21.19 0.25 2.83
N ALA A 60 20.74 1.51 2.88
CA ALA A 60 20.27 2.34 1.78
C ALA A 60 19.18 1.68 0.91
N ALA A 61 17.92 2.09 1.13
CA ALA A 61 16.81 1.65 0.30
C ALA A 61 17.12 1.90 -1.19
N SER A 62 17.03 0.85 -1.99
CA SER A 62 17.31 0.91 -3.43
C SER A 62 16.34 1.88 -4.13
N VAL A 63 16.78 2.42 -5.28
CA VAL A 63 15.97 3.35 -6.09
C VAL A 63 14.55 2.83 -6.35
N PRO A 64 14.31 1.55 -6.67
CA PRO A 64 12.95 1.01 -6.83
C PRO A 64 12.12 1.07 -5.55
N VAL A 65 12.72 0.84 -4.37
CA VAL A 65 12.02 0.93 -3.08
C VAL A 65 11.62 2.38 -2.79
N MET A 66 12.53 3.32 -3.04
CA MET A 66 12.23 4.75 -2.87
C MET A 66 11.16 5.23 -3.84
N ALA A 67 11.19 4.77 -5.10
CA ALA A 67 10.14 5.02 -6.08
C ALA A 67 8.79 4.45 -5.62
N GLY A 68 8.76 3.18 -5.17
CA GLY A 68 7.55 2.53 -4.66
C GLY A 68 6.95 3.26 -3.45
N LEU A 69 7.79 3.68 -2.51
CA LEU A 69 7.36 4.46 -1.34
C LEU A 69 6.76 5.81 -1.76
N GLY A 70 7.43 6.53 -2.65
CA GLY A 70 6.90 7.79 -3.18
C GLY A 70 5.55 7.59 -3.88
N ALA A 71 5.43 6.54 -4.70
CA ALA A 71 4.21 6.19 -5.42
C ALA A 71 3.04 5.91 -4.48
N VAL A 72 3.26 5.12 -3.42
CA VAL A 72 2.23 4.80 -2.42
C VAL A 72 1.82 6.04 -1.63
N ILE A 73 2.78 6.85 -1.18
CA ILE A 73 2.50 8.04 -0.36
C ILE A 73 1.73 9.08 -1.18
N VAL A 74 2.28 9.50 -2.32
CA VAL A 74 1.69 10.58 -3.13
C VAL A 74 0.43 10.08 -3.84
N GLY A 75 0.42 8.85 -4.33
CA GLY A 75 -0.77 8.22 -4.91
C GLY A 75 -1.90 8.03 -3.92
N GLY A 76 -1.60 7.58 -2.70
CA GLY A 76 -2.57 7.46 -1.62
C GLY A 76 -3.15 8.81 -1.20
N LEU A 77 -2.31 9.84 -1.03
CA LEU A 77 -2.77 11.19 -0.72
C LEU A 77 -3.62 11.79 -1.86
N GLY A 78 -3.19 11.62 -3.11
CA GLY A 78 -3.94 12.05 -4.29
C GLY A 78 -5.30 11.35 -4.37
N PHE A 79 -5.33 10.04 -4.16
CA PHE A 79 -6.56 9.26 -4.10
C PHE A 79 -7.50 9.77 -3.01
N VAL A 80 -7.03 9.90 -1.77
CA VAL A 80 -7.85 10.38 -0.63
C VAL A 80 -8.41 11.77 -0.93
N ALA A 81 -7.56 12.70 -1.38
CA ALA A 81 -7.97 14.06 -1.72
C ALA A 81 -9.00 14.10 -2.85
N GLY A 82 -8.80 13.35 -3.94
CA GLY A 82 -9.74 13.35 -5.07
C GLY A 82 -10.97 12.46 -4.88
N PHE A 83 -10.94 11.50 -3.94
CA PHE A 83 -12.08 10.65 -3.64
C PHE A 83 -13.03 11.37 -2.69
N PHE A 84 -12.52 11.88 -1.57
CA PHE A 84 -13.34 12.53 -0.54
C PHE A 84 -13.52 14.03 -0.77
N GLY A 85 -12.59 14.70 -1.46
CA GLY A 85 -12.66 16.14 -1.73
C GLY A 85 -13.99 16.53 -2.41
N PRO A 86 -14.36 15.93 -3.56
CA PRO A 86 -15.64 16.22 -4.20
C PRO A 86 -16.84 15.89 -3.31
N MET A 87 -16.78 14.82 -2.50
CA MET A 87 -17.88 14.47 -1.59
C MET A 87 -18.09 15.51 -0.48
N ILE A 88 -17.03 16.20 -0.06
CA ILE A 88 -17.09 17.21 1.01
C ILE A 88 -17.39 18.60 0.44
N PHE A 89 -16.73 18.99 -0.64
CA PHE A 89 -16.75 20.36 -1.16
C PHE A 89 -17.70 20.58 -2.35
N ALA A 90 -18.13 19.51 -3.03
CA ALA A 90 -19.06 19.56 -4.15
C ALA A 90 -20.02 18.34 -4.14
N PRO A 91 -20.77 18.11 -3.05
CA PRO A 91 -21.58 16.90 -2.86
C PRO A 91 -22.68 16.70 -3.92
N GLU A 92 -23.13 17.78 -4.55
CA GLU A 92 -24.07 17.78 -5.69
C GLU A 92 -23.47 17.29 -7.01
N ALA A 93 -22.15 17.11 -7.10
CA ALA A 93 -21.52 16.54 -8.28
C ALA A 93 -21.86 15.05 -8.42
N ASN A 94 -22.52 14.68 -9.52
CA ASN A 94 -22.94 13.29 -9.81
C ASN A 94 -21.80 12.26 -9.94
N GLN A 95 -20.54 12.69 -9.88
CA GLN A 95 -19.36 11.86 -10.13
C GLN A 95 -18.34 11.91 -8.98
N GLY A 96 -18.82 12.06 -7.73
CA GLY A 96 -18.04 12.24 -6.51
C GLY A 96 -16.62 11.64 -6.54
N PRO A 97 -16.43 10.31 -6.39
CA PRO A 97 -15.10 9.73 -6.22
C PRO A 97 -14.25 9.57 -7.49
N MET A 98 -14.78 9.97 -8.67
CA MET A 98 -14.13 9.67 -9.95
C MET A 98 -12.80 10.40 -10.14
N LEU A 99 -12.69 11.61 -9.60
CA LEU A 99 -11.44 12.38 -9.60
C LEU A 99 -10.32 11.65 -8.84
N GLY A 100 -10.66 11.04 -7.70
CA GLY A 100 -9.77 10.20 -6.88
C GLY A 100 -9.31 8.96 -7.62
N LEU A 101 -10.25 8.24 -8.21
CA LEU A 101 -10.02 6.95 -8.85
C LEU A 101 -9.26 7.05 -10.16
N PHE A 102 -9.59 8.01 -11.03
CA PHE A 102 -9.06 8.04 -12.39
C PHE A 102 -7.98 9.07 -12.64
N ILE A 103 -7.86 10.11 -11.80
CA ILE A 103 -6.95 11.23 -12.07
C ILE A 103 -5.95 11.38 -10.94
N THR A 104 -6.39 11.85 -9.77
CA THR A 104 -5.48 12.29 -8.70
C THR A 104 -4.75 11.13 -8.02
N GLY A 105 -5.40 9.97 -7.85
CA GLY A 105 -4.74 8.74 -7.39
C GLY A 105 -3.67 8.25 -8.37
N PRO A 106 -4.02 7.91 -9.62
CA PRO A 106 -3.06 7.46 -10.63
C PRO A 106 -1.96 8.49 -10.94
N ALA A 107 -2.29 9.78 -11.05
CA ALA A 107 -1.29 10.83 -11.25
C ALA A 107 -0.34 10.94 -10.05
N GLY A 108 -0.88 10.84 -8.82
CA GLY A 108 -0.09 10.82 -7.60
C GLY A 108 0.87 9.62 -7.54
N VAL A 109 0.44 8.44 -8.00
CA VAL A 109 1.32 7.26 -8.12
C VAL A 109 2.50 7.54 -9.05
N VAL A 110 2.24 8.11 -10.24
CA VAL A 110 3.28 8.43 -11.22
C VAL A 110 4.23 9.49 -10.69
N ILE A 111 3.70 10.61 -10.18
CA ILE A 111 4.50 11.71 -9.64
C ILE A 111 5.32 11.24 -8.45
N GLY A 112 4.71 10.48 -7.55
CA GLY A 112 5.35 9.87 -6.39
C GLY A 112 6.47 8.92 -6.77
N ALA A 113 6.25 8.06 -7.76
CA ALA A 113 7.27 7.14 -8.28
C ALA A 113 8.49 7.91 -8.81
N ILE A 114 8.26 8.95 -9.62
CA ILE A 114 9.32 9.80 -10.18
C ILE A 114 10.08 10.52 -9.08
N ALA A 115 9.38 11.15 -8.13
CA ALA A 115 9.99 11.89 -7.03
C ALA A 115 10.81 10.96 -6.10
N GLY A 116 10.27 9.78 -5.79
CA GLY A 116 10.94 8.78 -4.99
C GLY A 116 12.17 8.20 -5.67
N ALA A 117 12.08 7.90 -6.97
CA ALA A 117 13.23 7.46 -7.77
C ALA A 117 14.32 8.53 -7.82
N TRP A 118 13.94 9.79 -8.08
CA TRP A 118 14.85 10.92 -8.13
C TRP A 118 15.57 11.17 -6.81
N TYR A 119 14.85 11.07 -5.69
CA TYR A 119 15.44 11.12 -4.35
C TYR A 119 16.40 9.96 -4.10
N GLY A 120 16.02 8.74 -4.48
CA GLY A 120 16.86 7.55 -4.34
C GLY A 120 18.16 7.60 -5.16
N MET A 121 18.13 8.17 -6.37
CA MET A 121 19.31 8.34 -7.23
C MET A 121 20.32 9.37 -6.69
N ARG A 122 19.88 10.27 -5.81
CA ARG A 122 20.72 11.35 -5.25
C ARG A 122 21.32 11.01 -3.89
N ARG A 123 21.02 9.82 -3.38
CA ARG A 123 21.40 9.36 -2.05
C ARG A 123 22.60 8.42 -2.13
#